data_AF-A0AAX1KG54-F1
#
_entry.id   AF-A0AAX1KG54-F1
#
_cell.length_a   1.000
_cell.length_b   1.000
_cell.length_c   1.000
_cell.angle_alpha   90.00
_cell.angle_beta   90.00
_cell.angle_gamma   90.00
#
_symmetry.space_group_name_H-M   'P 1'
#
loop_
_entity.id
_entity.type
_entity.pdbx_description
1 polymer ?
#
loop_
_entity_poly.entity_id
_entity_poly.type
_entity_poly.pdbx_seq_one_letter_code
_entity_poly.pdbx_strand_id
1 'polypeptide(L)'
;MKEYIERAVALEILKRNPIGTWRGAPVYSEEIKSAADEIGDLPVADVAEVVRCRECSYRLPKGTVCQLSGMEITGDDFCSRGQRKEADHE
;
A
#
# COMPACT_ATOMS: atom_id res chain seq x y z
N MET A 1 -2.70 6.59 -10.48
CA MET A 1 -2.23 6.02 -9.21
C MET A 1 -2.50 4.55 -9.27
N LYS A 2 -1.53 3.69 -8.93
CA LYS A 2 -1.88 2.29 -8.64
C LYS A 2 -2.48 2.33 -7.23
N GLU A 3 -3.79 2.10 -7.13
CA GLU A 3 -4.39 1.78 -5.83
C GLU A 3 -3.83 0.41 -5.46
N TYR A 4 -3.06 0.35 -4.37
CA TYR A 4 -2.52 -0.90 -3.89
C TYR A 4 -3.64 -1.65 -3.17
N ILE A 5 -3.83 -2.90 -3.55
CA ILE A 5 -4.73 -3.81 -2.85
C ILE A 5 -3.87 -4.64 -1.92
N GLU A 6 -4.14 -4.56 -0.63
CA GLU A 6 -3.55 -5.45 0.35
C GLU A 6 -3.96 -6.90 0.03
N ARG A 7 -2.98 -7.75 -0.31
CA ARG A 7 -3.23 -9.17 -0.65
C ARG A 7 -4.02 -9.87 0.44
N ALA A 8 -3.71 -9.57 1.71
CA ALA A 8 -4.43 -10.13 2.85
C ALA A 8 -5.92 -9.73 2.84
N VAL A 9 -6.24 -8.47 2.52
CA VAL A 9 -7.62 -8.00 2.43
C VAL A 9 -8.37 -8.68 1.29
N ALA A 10 -7.73 -8.84 0.12
CA ALA A 10 -8.33 -9.55 -1.01
C ALA A 10 -8.68 -11.01 -0.66
N LEU A 11 -7.76 -11.73 -0.01
CA LEU A 11 -7.98 -13.11 0.43
C LEU A 11 -9.10 -13.21 1.48
N GLU A 12 -9.18 -12.26 2.42
CA GLU A 12 -10.27 -12.21 3.41
C GLU A 12 -11.63 -11.96 2.77
N ILE A 13 -11.71 -11.13 1.73
CA ILE A 13 -12.95 -10.94 0.97
C ILE A 13 -13.41 -12.27 0.37
N LEU A 14 -12.51 -13.05 -0.24
CA LEU A 14 -12.85 -14.35 -0.81
C LEU A 14 -13.33 -15.34 0.27
N LYS A 15 -12.66 -15.40 1.41
CA LYS A 15 -13.05 -16.29 2.54
C LYS A 15 -14.42 -15.96 3.13
N ARG A 16 -14.93 -14.74 2.97
CA ARG A 16 -16.26 -14.34 3.45
C ARG A 16 -17.41 -14.81 2.55
N ASN A 17 -17.12 -15.45 1.43
CA ASN A 17 -18.12 -15.88 0.45
C ASN A 17 -18.21 -17.41 0.32
N PRO A 18 -18.60 -18.15 1.37
CA PRO A 18 -18.88 -19.57 1.25
C PRO A 18 -20.21 -19.79 0.50
N ILE A 19 -20.29 -20.88 -0.26
CA ILE A 19 -21.54 -21.34 -0.87
C ILE A 19 -22.43 -22.11 0.11
N GLY A 20 -21.90 -22.44 1.28
CA GLY A 20 -22.64 -23.11 2.34
C GLY A 20 -21.72 -23.58 3.46
N THR A 21 -22.23 -24.49 4.28
CA THR A 21 -21.47 -25.13 5.35
C THR A 21 -21.63 -26.64 5.29
N TRP A 22 -20.57 -27.36 5.63
CA TRP A 22 -20.56 -28.81 5.77
C TRP A 22 -19.91 -29.18 7.09
N ARG A 23 -20.66 -29.86 7.97
CA ARG A 23 -20.22 -30.22 9.33
C ARG A 23 -19.67 -29.02 10.13
N GLY A 24 -20.26 -27.84 9.95
CA GLY A 24 -19.85 -26.61 10.63
C GLY A 24 -18.65 -25.90 10.02
N ALA A 25 -18.04 -26.44 8.96
CA ALA A 25 -16.98 -25.77 8.20
C ALA A 25 -17.55 -25.07 6.96
N PRO A 26 -17.04 -23.88 6.58
CA PRO A 26 -17.43 -23.22 5.33
C PRO A 26 -17.01 -24.06 4.12
N VAL A 27 -17.91 -24.14 3.14
CA VAL A 27 -17.64 -24.75 1.83
C VAL A 27 -17.58 -23.64 0.80
N TYR A 28 -16.52 -23.64 -0.01
CA TYR A 28 -16.29 -22.67 -1.07
C TYR A 28 -16.49 -23.32 -2.43
N SER A 29 -16.94 -22.52 -3.40
CA SER A 29 -16.97 -22.95 -4.80
C SER A 29 -15.54 -23.10 -5.35
N GLU A 30 -15.39 -23.86 -6.43
CA GLU A 30 -14.09 -24.02 -7.08
C GLU A 30 -13.55 -22.70 -7.63
N GLU A 31 -14.43 -21.80 -8.08
CA GLU A 31 -14.06 -20.46 -8.56
C GLU A 31 -13.44 -19.61 -7.43
N ILE A 32 -14.01 -19.67 -6.21
CA ILE A 32 -13.47 -18.94 -5.05
C ILE A 32 -12.13 -19.51 -4.61
N LYS A 33 -11.95 -20.84 -4.67
CA LYS A 33 -10.68 -21.49 -4.37
C LYS A 33 -9.62 -21.10 -5.40
N SER A 34 -9.92 -21.22 -6.70
CA SER A 34 -9.01 -20.84 -7.78
C SER A 34 -8.58 -19.38 -7.67
N ALA A 35 -9.52 -18.47 -7.42
CA ALA A 35 -9.19 -17.06 -7.25
C ALA A 35 -8.29 -16.82 -6.02
N ALA A 36 -8.52 -17.53 -4.91
CA ALA A 36 -7.70 -17.41 -3.71
C ALA A 36 -6.29 -17.95 -3.93
N ASP A 37 -6.15 -19.05 -4.67
CA ASP A 37 -4.87 -19.65 -5.04
C ASP A 37 -4.10 -18.75 -6.03
N GLU A 38 -4.77 -18.24 -7.07
CA GLU A 38 -4.16 -17.33 -8.06
C GLU A 38 -3.66 -16.04 -7.40
N ILE A 39 -4.47 -15.39 -6.53
CA ILE A 39 -4.03 -14.23 -5.73
C ILE A 39 -2.93 -14.65 -4.74
N GLY A 40 -3.00 -15.89 -4.26
CA GLY A 40 -2.02 -16.52 -3.41
C GLY A 40 -0.63 -16.58 -4.05
N ASP A 41 -0.58 -16.95 -5.31
CA ASP A 41 0.64 -17.22 -6.07
C ASP A 41 1.23 -15.96 -6.73
N LEU A 42 0.48 -14.85 -6.75
CA LEU A 42 1.02 -13.58 -7.22
C LEU A 42 2.24 -13.17 -6.39
N PRO A 43 3.35 -12.77 -7.03
CA PRO A 43 4.53 -12.30 -6.32
C PRO A 43 4.18 -11.07 -5.49
N VAL A 44 4.73 -11.00 -4.27
CA VAL A 44 4.59 -9.83 -3.42
C VAL A 44 5.19 -8.64 -4.14
N ALA A 45 4.39 -7.61 -4.36
CA ALA A 45 4.89 -6.35 -4.91
C ALA A 45 5.73 -5.66 -3.84
N ASP A 46 6.99 -5.38 -4.15
CA ASP A 46 7.82 -4.51 -3.32
C ASP A 46 7.40 -3.06 -3.54
N VAL A 47 6.53 -2.57 -2.64
CA VAL A 47 5.88 -1.26 -2.76
C VAL A 47 6.12 -0.47 -1.48
N ALA A 48 6.54 0.77 -1.64
CA ALA A 48 6.65 1.74 -0.56
C ALA A 48 5.62 2.85 -0.77
N GLU A 49 5.01 3.33 0.31
CA GLU A 49 4.20 4.54 0.24
C GLU A 49 5.06 5.71 -0.26
N VAL A 50 4.55 6.42 -1.26
CA VAL A 50 5.24 7.59 -1.81
C VAL A 50 5.00 8.78 -0.89
N VAL A 51 6.06 9.22 -0.21
CA VAL A 51 6.08 10.54 0.44
C VAL A 51 6.56 11.57 -0.58
N ARG A 52 5.66 12.47 -0.98
CA ARG A 52 6.01 13.57 -1.88
C ARG A 52 6.72 14.67 -1.12
N CYS A 53 7.59 15.42 -1.79
CA CYS A 53 8.38 16.47 -1.17
C CYS A 53 7.53 17.50 -0.40
N ARG A 54 6.31 17.83 -0.85
CA ARG A 54 5.36 18.68 -0.09
C ARG A 54 5.01 18.18 1.31
N GLU A 55 4.99 16.87 1.53
CA GLU A 55 4.70 16.21 2.81
C GLU A 55 5.97 15.78 3.55
N CYS A 56 7.14 15.96 2.93
CA CYS A 56 8.42 15.47 3.44
C CYS A 56 9.01 16.38 4.53
N SER A 57 9.57 15.80 5.58
CA SER A 57 10.24 16.50 6.70
C SER A 57 11.48 17.28 6.26
N TYR A 58 12.17 16.82 5.22
CA TYR A 58 13.36 17.48 4.67
C TYR A 58 13.04 18.65 3.72
N ARG A 59 11.77 18.98 3.50
CA ARG A 59 11.39 20.14 2.68
C ARG A 59 11.44 21.42 3.51
N LEU A 60 12.27 22.35 3.06
CA LEU A 60 12.34 23.70 3.60
C LEU A 60 11.04 24.47 3.28
N PRO A 61 10.49 25.28 4.22
CA PRO A 61 9.20 25.95 4.05
C PRO A 61 9.05 26.83 2.80
N LYS A 62 10.16 27.40 2.32
CA LYS A 62 10.23 28.28 1.13
C LYS A 62 11.34 27.90 0.16
N GLY A 63 11.93 26.71 0.33
CA GLY A 63 13.06 26.26 -0.48
C GLY A 63 12.60 25.45 -1.68
N THR A 64 13.23 25.71 -2.83
CA THR A 64 13.21 24.80 -3.99
C THR A 64 14.29 23.73 -3.89
N VAL A 65 15.15 23.78 -2.88
CA VAL A 65 16.24 22.81 -2.68
C VAL A 65 15.91 21.90 -1.50
N CYS A 66 16.08 20.58 -1.70
CA CYS A 66 15.91 19.57 -0.67
C CYS A 66 17.04 19.64 0.36
N GLN A 67 16.70 19.70 1.65
CA GLN A 67 17.70 19.77 2.72
C GLN A 67 18.59 18.51 2.78
N LEU A 68 18.05 17.35 2.40
CA LEU A 68 18.77 16.08 2.50
C LEU A 68 19.71 15.83 1.31
N SER A 69 19.28 16.16 0.09
CA SER A 69 20.04 15.85 -1.13
C SER A 69 20.77 17.06 -1.73
N GLY A 70 20.41 18.28 -1.35
CA GLY A 70 20.91 19.50 -2.00
C GLY A 70 20.42 19.71 -3.43
N MET A 71 19.50 18.87 -3.92
CA MET A 71 18.95 18.98 -5.27
C MET A 71 17.74 19.92 -5.31
N GLU A 72 17.55 20.58 -6.43
CA GLU A 72 16.29 21.26 -6.73
C GLU A 72 15.14 20.24 -6.82
N ILE A 73 14.00 20.58 -6.23
CA ILE A 73 12.81 19.76 -6.11
C ILE A 73 11.54 20.60 -6.30
N THR A 74 10.50 19.96 -6.82
CA THR A 74 9.12 20.45 -6.82
C THR A 74 8.32 19.82 -5.67
N GLY A 75 7.07 20.22 -5.50
CA GLY A 75 6.21 19.64 -4.47
C GLY A 75 5.80 18.19 -4.72
N ASP A 76 5.82 17.76 -5.97
CA ASP A 76 5.33 16.44 -6.39
C ASP A 76 6.44 15.41 -6.59
N ASP A 77 7.70 15.86 -6.56
CA ASP A 77 8.87 15.01 -6.56
C ASP A 77 8.87 14.08 -5.33
N PHE A 78 9.60 12.97 -5.44
CA PHE A 78 9.70 11.95 -4.40
C PHE A 78 11.06 11.24 -4.48
N CYS A 79 11.45 10.59 -3.39
CA CYS A 79 12.66 9.76 -3.35
C CYS A 79 12.50 8.63 -2.32
N SER A 80 13.42 7.67 -2.34
CA SER A 80 13.46 6.53 -1.41
C SER A 80 13.75 6.91 0.06
N ARG A 81 14.08 8.18 0.32
CA ARG A 81 14.40 8.71 1.66
C ARG A 81 13.32 9.65 2.20
N GLY A 82 12.17 9.76 1.53
CA GLY A 82 11.07 10.61 1.97
C GLY A 82 10.53 10.18 3.33
N GLN A 83 10.37 11.13 4.26
CA GLN A 83 9.80 10.91 5.59
C GLN A 83 8.68 11.92 5.78
N ARG A 84 7.49 11.48 6.22
CA ARG A 84 6.40 12.42 6.52
C ARG A 84 6.82 13.32 7.68
N LYS A 85 6.38 14.57 7.67
CA LYS A 85 6.46 15.44 8.85
C LYS A 85 5.72 14.75 10.00
N GLU A 86 6.32 14.69 11.18
CA GLU A 86 5.61 14.23 12.38
C GLU A 86 4.38 15.13 12.56
N ALA A 87 3.24 14.53 12.88
CA ALA A 87 2.09 15.32 13.29
C ALA A 87 2.47 15.95 14.64
N ASP A 88 2.32 17.27 14.75
CA ASP A 88 2.35 17.92 16.07
C ASP A 88 1.22 17.28 16.89
N HIS A 89 1.59 16.37 17.77
CA HIS A 89 0.69 15.82 18.78
C HIS A 89 0.48 16.92 19.82
N GLU A 90 -0.57 17.71 19.63
CA GLU A 90 -1.16 18.57 20.68
C GLU A 90 -2.06 17.76 21.62
#